data_AF-A0AAD6Y566-F1
#
_entry.id   AF-A0AAD6Y566-F1
#
_cell.length_a   1.000
_cell.length_b   1.000
_cell.length_c   1.000
_cell.angle_alpha   90.00
_cell.angle_beta   90.00
_cell.angle_gamma   90.00
#
_symmetry.space_group_name_H-M   'P 1'
#
loop_
_entity.id
_entity.type
_entity.pdbx_description
1 polymer ?
#
loop_
_entity_poly.entity_id
_entity_poly.type
_entity_poly.pdbx_seq_one_letter_code
_entity_poly.pdbx_strand_id
1 'polypeptide(L)'
;MARRQVDRYSKSTMDPNAEDYELLLPPEQAGERKVRQEDRLPSEARKGDSAAMYLALIGAAVFTTVTWVVVLVNHPLTAGWFALHPILQSFSLLLLTYGNAPGILTLQPTSQPKTKAAGLVRHQYAIAFAAFPAIFAGTFAVMFNKYVHGAPHFVSWHAKFGIAAMAWIVVQVLIGGGSVWFGGAAFGGGAKAKALWKYHRLSGYVLYVFLMLTAHLGGYWSNWGNNHSPSSMRILAFAVALLACVSGVYMRIRPSKMKFF
;
A
#
# COMPACT_ATOMS: atom_id res chain seq x y z
N MET A 1 44.67 -44.90 13.42
CA MET A 1 43.36 -44.93 14.12
C MET A 1 43.31 -43.73 15.06
N ALA A 2 42.38 -42.79 15.09
CA ALA A 2 41.13 -42.55 14.37
C ALA A 2 40.87 -41.03 14.34
N ARG A 3 40.30 -40.56 13.23
CA ARG A 3 39.72 -39.21 13.06
C ARG A 3 38.48 -39.03 13.94
N ARG A 4 38.11 -37.76 14.15
CA ARG A 4 36.80 -37.20 14.57
C ARG A 4 36.58 -37.05 16.07
N GLN A 5 36.75 -35.82 16.54
CA GLN A 5 35.88 -35.28 17.58
C GLN A 5 35.63 -33.80 17.28
N VAL A 6 34.69 -33.54 16.38
CA VAL A 6 33.39 -32.93 16.69
C VAL A 6 33.46 -31.41 16.67
N ASP A 7 33.24 -30.88 15.46
CA ASP A 7 32.51 -29.65 15.21
C ASP A 7 31.22 -29.62 16.04
N ARG A 8 31.22 -28.96 17.19
CA ARG A 8 30.02 -28.50 17.90
C ARG A 8 30.35 -27.25 18.69
N TYR A 9 30.49 -26.12 18.01
CA TYR A 9 30.22 -24.84 18.65
C TYR A 9 29.44 -23.93 17.71
N SER A 10 28.21 -23.65 18.13
CA SER A 10 27.36 -22.54 17.69
C SER A 10 26.91 -22.53 16.22
N LYS A 11 25.98 -23.44 15.87
CA LYS A 11 24.81 -22.95 15.12
C LYS A 11 24.01 -22.09 16.08
N SER A 12 24.37 -20.81 16.19
CA SER A 12 23.49 -19.77 16.72
C SER A 12 22.21 -19.87 15.91
N THR A 13 21.17 -20.47 16.47
CA THR A 13 19.80 -20.28 16.03
C THR A 13 19.53 -18.80 16.25
N MET A 14 19.85 -17.96 15.26
CA MET A 14 19.41 -16.58 15.24
C MET A 14 17.91 -16.64 15.40
N ASP A 15 17.40 -16.10 16.51
CA ASP A 15 15.97 -15.85 16.65
C ASP A 15 15.56 -15.08 15.39
N PRO A 16 14.62 -15.60 14.57
CA PRO A 16 14.20 -14.93 13.35
C PRO A 16 13.57 -13.55 13.63
N ASN A 17 13.36 -13.17 14.89
CA ASN A 17 12.98 -11.83 15.31
C ASN A 17 14.17 -10.93 15.68
N ALA A 18 15.38 -11.46 15.95
CA ALA A 18 16.59 -10.70 16.31
C ALA A 18 16.92 -9.60 15.29
N GLU A 19 16.82 -9.92 14.00
CA GLU A 19 17.06 -9.00 12.88
C GLU A 19 16.01 -7.90 12.76
N ASP A 20 14.77 -8.16 13.20
CA ASP A 20 13.71 -7.16 13.22
C ASP A 20 13.80 -6.26 14.46
N TYR A 21 14.41 -6.74 15.55
CA TYR A 21 14.71 -5.91 16.73
C TYR A 21 15.88 -4.95 16.46
N GLU A 22 16.81 -5.30 15.57
CA GLU A 22 17.88 -4.41 15.09
C GLU A 22 17.36 -3.12 14.44
N LEU A 23 16.15 -3.14 13.87
CA LEU A 23 15.51 -1.95 13.29
C LEU A 23 15.12 -0.90 14.34
N LEU A 24 15.12 -1.29 15.62
CA LEU A 24 14.75 -0.48 16.78
C LEU A 24 15.97 -0.15 17.67
N LEU A 25 17.17 -0.61 17.32
CA LEU A 25 18.39 -0.36 18.09
C LEU A 25 19.07 0.97 17.69
N PRO A 26 19.82 1.60 18.61
CA PRO A 26 20.62 2.78 18.30
C PRO A 26 21.67 2.54 17.20
N PRO A 27 22.03 3.55 16.39
CA PRO A 27 22.81 3.39 15.16
C PRO A 27 24.21 2.77 15.33
N GLU A 28 24.83 2.99 16.50
CA GLU A 28 26.24 2.72 16.76
C GLU A 28 26.58 1.22 16.86
N GLN A 29 25.67 0.41 17.42
CA GLN A 29 25.89 -1.03 17.62
C GLN A 29 25.62 -1.88 16.37
N ALA A 30 24.90 -1.33 15.39
CA ALA A 30 24.51 -2.05 14.17
C ALA A 30 25.56 -1.95 13.03
N GLY A 31 26.58 -1.11 13.16
CA GLY A 31 27.50 -0.74 12.07
C GLY A 31 28.59 -1.78 11.76
N GLU A 32 29.26 -2.31 12.79
CA GLU A 32 30.50 -3.11 12.60
C GLU A 32 30.26 -4.56 12.15
N ARG A 33 29.11 -5.18 12.50
CA ARG A 33 28.76 -6.53 12.01
C ARG A 33 28.24 -6.56 10.57
N LYS A 34 27.71 -5.44 10.05
CA LYS A 34 27.00 -5.37 8.76
C LYS A 34 27.89 -5.53 7.53
N VAL A 35 29.08 -4.94 7.52
CA VAL A 35 29.89 -4.78 6.30
C VAL A 35 30.37 -6.13 5.73
N ARG A 36 30.52 -7.17 6.57
CA ARG A 36 31.09 -8.46 6.15
C ARG A 36 30.07 -9.50 5.67
N GLN A 37 28.78 -9.28 5.90
CA GLN A 37 27.72 -10.27 5.67
C GLN A 37 26.82 -9.93 4.45
N GLU A 38 26.77 -8.67 4.02
CA GLU A 38 25.92 -8.19 2.92
C GLU A 38 26.24 -8.83 1.55
N ASP A 39 27.51 -9.14 1.25
CA ASP A 39 27.95 -9.68 -0.05
C ASP A 39 27.59 -11.16 -0.31
N ARG A 40 26.98 -11.85 0.65
CA ARG A 40 26.69 -13.31 0.53
C ARG A 40 25.22 -13.69 0.70
N LEU A 41 24.31 -12.72 0.79
CA LEU A 41 22.90 -13.01 1.03
C LEU A 41 22.18 -13.36 -0.29
N PRO A 42 21.37 -14.44 -0.30
CA PRO A 42 20.59 -14.81 -1.48
C PRO A 42 19.58 -13.72 -1.83
N SER A 43 19.24 -13.64 -3.13
CA SER A 43 18.23 -12.71 -3.64
C SER A 43 16.91 -12.84 -2.89
N GLU A 44 16.34 -11.70 -2.49
CA GLU A 44 15.04 -11.64 -1.82
C GLU A 44 13.88 -11.93 -2.78
N ALA A 45 14.13 -11.80 -4.09
CA ALA A 45 13.12 -11.95 -5.14
C ALA A 45 12.83 -13.42 -5.47
N ARG A 46 11.54 -13.74 -5.59
CA ARG A 46 11.06 -15.02 -6.11
C ARG A 46 10.78 -14.89 -7.60
N LYS A 47 10.91 -16.00 -8.33
CA LYS A 47 10.47 -16.10 -9.73
C LYS A 47 9.04 -15.54 -9.89
N GLY A 48 8.86 -14.62 -10.85
CA GLY A 48 7.58 -13.98 -11.14
C GLY A 48 7.30 -12.68 -10.37
N ASP A 49 8.10 -12.31 -9.37
CA ASP A 49 7.87 -11.05 -8.62
C ASP A 49 7.97 -9.80 -9.49
N SER A 50 8.89 -9.77 -10.45
CA SER A 50 9.03 -8.65 -11.39
C SER A 50 7.85 -8.56 -12.34
N ALA A 51 7.39 -9.70 -12.88
CA ALA A 51 6.21 -9.75 -13.74
C ALA A 51 4.95 -9.29 -13.00
N ALA A 52 4.75 -9.77 -11.77
CA ALA A 52 3.64 -9.34 -10.90
C ALA A 52 3.72 -7.85 -10.55
N MET A 53 4.94 -7.32 -10.32
CA MET A 53 5.16 -5.89 -10.10
C MET A 53 4.74 -5.10 -11.35
N TYR A 54 5.24 -5.45 -12.53
CA TYR A 54 4.87 -4.76 -13.76
C TYR A 54 3.37 -4.85 -14.05
N LEU A 55 2.73 -5.99 -13.79
CA LEU A 55 1.28 -6.15 -13.92
C LEU A 55 0.52 -5.13 -13.05
N ALA A 56 0.90 -5.01 -11.77
CA ALA A 56 0.28 -4.04 -10.87
C ALA A 56 0.54 -2.60 -11.30
N LEU A 57 1.78 -2.28 -11.72
CA LEU A 57 2.17 -0.94 -12.13
C LEU A 57 1.48 -0.49 -13.42
N ILE A 58 1.43 -1.36 -14.43
CA ILE A 58 0.74 -1.08 -15.69
C ILE A 58 -0.76 -0.91 -15.42
N GLY A 59 -1.36 -1.79 -14.61
CA GLY A 59 -2.75 -1.62 -14.18
C GLY A 59 -3.01 -0.26 -13.53
N ALA A 60 -2.20 0.13 -12.55
CA ALA A 60 -2.38 1.39 -11.84
C ALA A 60 -2.16 2.61 -12.75
N ALA A 61 -1.17 2.54 -13.64
CA ALA A 61 -0.89 3.58 -14.61
C ALA A 61 -2.04 3.74 -15.61
N VAL A 62 -2.58 2.63 -16.15
CA VAL A 62 -3.73 2.65 -17.07
C VAL A 62 -4.97 3.23 -16.37
N PHE A 63 -5.31 2.73 -15.17
CA PHE A 63 -6.43 3.25 -14.38
C PHE A 63 -6.30 4.77 -14.15
N THR A 64 -5.13 5.23 -13.71
CA THR A 64 -4.91 6.65 -13.41
C THR A 64 -4.96 7.52 -14.65
N THR A 65 -4.22 7.12 -15.70
CA THR A 65 -4.12 7.89 -16.94
C THR A 65 -5.47 8.01 -17.63
N VAL A 66 -6.22 6.90 -17.73
CA VAL A 66 -7.55 6.92 -18.34
C VAL A 66 -8.51 7.75 -17.49
N THR A 67 -8.48 7.65 -16.16
CA THR A 67 -9.30 8.49 -15.28
C THR A 67 -9.03 9.97 -15.54
N TRP A 68 -7.76 10.36 -15.61
CA TRP A 68 -7.37 11.74 -15.86
C TRP A 68 -7.80 12.22 -17.23
N VAL A 69 -7.58 11.41 -18.28
CA VAL A 69 -8.06 11.73 -19.64
C VAL A 69 -9.57 11.96 -19.63
N VAL A 70 -10.36 11.06 -19.04
CA VAL A 70 -11.83 11.20 -18.97
C VAL A 70 -12.19 12.50 -18.24
N VAL A 71 -11.54 12.85 -17.14
CA VAL A 71 -11.85 14.11 -16.43
C VAL A 71 -11.48 15.34 -17.27
N LEU A 72 -10.29 15.35 -17.85
CA LEU A 72 -9.74 16.53 -18.54
C LEU A 72 -10.45 16.83 -19.86
N VAL A 73 -10.94 15.82 -20.57
CA VAL A 73 -11.69 16.02 -21.84
C VAL A 73 -13.16 16.35 -21.62
N ASN A 74 -13.70 16.15 -20.40
CA ASN A 74 -15.09 16.40 -20.06
C ASN A 74 -15.26 17.68 -19.22
N HIS A 75 -14.73 18.79 -19.72
CA HIS A 75 -14.90 20.15 -19.14
C HIS A 75 -14.64 20.23 -17.62
N PRO A 76 -13.39 19.99 -17.16
CA PRO A 76 -13.09 19.88 -15.73
C PRO A 76 -13.42 21.15 -14.92
N LEU A 77 -13.35 22.33 -15.55
CA LEU A 77 -13.67 23.61 -14.90
C LEU A 77 -15.16 23.74 -14.56
N THR A 78 -16.06 23.21 -15.41
CA THR A 78 -17.50 23.25 -15.15
C THR A 78 -17.92 22.18 -14.13
N ALA A 79 -17.22 21.05 -14.09
CA ALA A 79 -17.37 20.05 -13.03
C ALA A 79 -16.92 20.56 -11.65
N GLY A 80 -16.15 21.64 -11.59
CA GLY A 80 -15.76 22.33 -10.36
C GLY A 80 -15.02 21.41 -9.38
N TRP A 81 -15.43 21.45 -8.11
CA TRP A 81 -14.83 20.63 -7.04
C TRP A 81 -14.93 19.13 -7.30
N PHE A 82 -15.92 18.67 -8.07
CA PHE A 82 -16.02 17.26 -8.41
C PHE A 82 -14.83 16.77 -9.24
N ALA A 83 -14.27 17.57 -10.15
CA ALA A 83 -13.16 17.15 -11.02
C ALA A 83 -11.91 16.72 -10.23
N LEU A 84 -11.68 17.35 -9.07
CA LEU A 84 -10.56 17.01 -8.18
C LEU A 84 -10.69 15.61 -7.58
N HIS A 85 -11.92 15.13 -7.36
CA HIS A 85 -12.16 13.84 -6.73
C HIS A 85 -11.56 12.66 -7.52
N PRO A 86 -12.00 12.33 -8.76
CA PRO A 86 -11.44 11.20 -9.49
C PRO A 86 -9.93 11.33 -9.76
N ILE A 87 -9.42 12.56 -9.96
CA ILE A 87 -7.98 12.79 -10.15
C ILE A 87 -7.18 12.44 -8.89
N LEU A 88 -7.55 13.00 -7.74
CA LEU A 88 -6.82 12.80 -6.49
C LEU A 88 -7.00 11.38 -5.92
N GLN A 89 -8.17 10.78 -6.10
CA GLN A 89 -8.42 9.39 -5.73
C GLN A 89 -7.55 8.43 -6.55
N SER A 90 -7.54 8.58 -7.88
CA SER A 90 -6.72 7.74 -8.74
C SER A 90 -5.21 7.94 -8.50
N PHE A 91 -4.78 9.18 -8.25
CA PHE A 91 -3.41 9.48 -7.85
C PHE A 91 -3.03 8.81 -6.53
N SER A 92 -3.87 8.88 -5.50
CA SER A 92 -3.62 8.17 -4.24
C SER A 92 -3.54 6.66 -4.45
N LEU A 93 -4.41 6.07 -5.25
CA LEU A 93 -4.39 4.63 -5.51
C LEU A 93 -3.15 4.22 -6.30
N LEU A 94 -2.68 5.05 -7.24
CA LEU A 94 -1.39 4.86 -7.90
C LEU A 94 -0.25 4.82 -6.86
N LEU A 95 -0.21 5.79 -5.94
CA LEU A 95 0.83 5.84 -4.91
C LEU A 95 0.78 4.66 -3.93
N LEU A 96 -0.42 4.20 -3.57
CA LEU A 96 -0.59 2.99 -2.75
C LEU A 96 -0.10 1.73 -3.48
N THR A 97 -0.19 1.72 -4.81
CA THR A 97 0.21 0.59 -5.67
C THR A 97 1.68 0.65 -6.10
N TYR A 98 2.26 1.83 -6.33
CA TYR A 98 3.58 2.01 -6.93
C TYR A 98 4.70 1.39 -6.05
N GLY A 99 5.70 0.77 -6.70
CA GLY A 99 6.70 -0.10 -6.07
C GLY A 99 8.14 0.40 -6.05
N ASN A 100 8.45 1.52 -6.72
CA ASN A 100 9.77 2.16 -6.65
C ASN A 100 9.77 3.49 -5.87
N ALA A 101 8.57 3.96 -5.56
CA ALA A 101 8.20 5.02 -4.64
C ALA A 101 6.78 4.60 -4.16
N PRO A 102 6.20 5.12 -3.11
CA PRO A 102 6.28 4.43 -1.82
C PRO A 102 5.00 3.64 -1.40
N GLY A 103 4.60 2.59 -2.13
CA GLY A 103 3.38 1.79 -1.83
C GLY A 103 3.58 0.44 -1.11
N ILE A 104 2.54 -0.39 -1.07
CA ILE A 104 2.56 -1.78 -0.52
C ILE A 104 3.69 -2.62 -1.15
N LEU A 105 3.99 -2.34 -2.41
CA LEU A 105 4.99 -3.07 -3.17
C LEU A 105 6.43 -2.84 -2.69
N THR A 106 6.75 -1.80 -1.90
CA THR A 106 8.09 -1.56 -1.35
C THR A 106 8.42 -2.46 -0.15
N LEU A 107 7.39 -2.97 0.53
CA LEU A 107 7.54 -3.83 1.70
C LEU A 107 7.79 -5.29 1.31
N GLN A 108 7.80 -5.60 0.01
CA GLN A 108 8.02 -6.94 -0.51
C GLN A 108 8.79 -6.93 -1.84
N PRO A 109 9.78 -7.80 -2.03
CA PRO A 109 10.32 -8.75 -1.06
C PRO A 109 11.47 -8.13 -0.25
N THR A 110 11.21 -7.66 0.97
CA THR A 110 12.28 -7.22 1.90
C THR A 110 12.44 -8.22 3.04
N SER A 111 13.54 -8.96 3.06
CA SER A 111 13.90 -9.93 4.12
C SER A 111 15.03 -9.42 5.01
N GLN A 112 15.93 -8.61 4.48
CA GLN A 112 17.11 -8.06 5.15
C GLN A 112 16.76 -6.80 5.95
N PRO A 113 17.39 -6.55 7.11
CA PRO A 113 17.11 -5.37 7.94
C PRO A 113 17.20 -4.04 7.19
N LYS A 114 18.24 -3.88 6.36
CA LYS A 114 18.48 -2.67 5.55
C LYS A 114 17.35 -2.43 4.54
N THR A 115 16.93 -3.46 3.81
CA THR A 115 15.86 -3.33 2.80
C THR A 115 14.49 -3.14 3.46
N LYS A 116 14.27 -3.76 4.63
CA LYS A 116 13.08 -3.53 5.46
C LYS A 116 12.98 -2.09 5.97
N ALA A 117 14.07 -1.54 6.51
CA ALA A 117 14.11 -0.16 7.03
C ALA A 117 13.87 0.85 5.89
N ALA A 118 14.58 0.69 4.77
CA ALA A 118 14.39 1.54 3.60
C ALA A 118 12.95 1.44 3.05
N GLY A 119 12.38 0.24 3.00
CA GLY A 119 10.99 0.01 2.58
C GLY A 119 9.98 0.69 3.49
N LEU A 120 10.17 0.59 4.81
CA LEU A 120 9.32 1.23 5.83
C LEU A 120 9.37 2.76 5.70
N VAL A 121 10.56 3.35 5.63
CA VAL A 121 10.74 4.80 5.51
C VAL A 121 10.04 5.32 4.24
N ARG A 122 10.27 4.65 3.11
CA ARG A 122 9.58 4.96 1.85
C ARG A 122 8.08 4.93 2.07
N HIS A 123 7.54 3.81 2.54
CA HIS A 123 6.11 3.64 2.78
C HIS A 123 5.52 4.78 3.62
N GLN A 124 6.16 5.13 4.75
CA GLN A 124 5.70 6.22 5.60
C GLN A 124 5.65 7.56 4.86
N TYR A 125 6.69 7.89 4.07
CA TYR A 125 6.72 9.13 3.31
C TYR A 125 5.62 9.21 2.24
N ALA A 126 5.35 8.13 1.47
CA ALA A 126 4.19 8.15 0.55
C ALA A 126 2.91 8.42 1.28
N ILE A 127 2.66 7.63 2.32
CA ILE A 127 1.36 7.61 2.97
C ILE A 127 1.12 8.97 3.60
N ALA A 128 2.05 9.44 4.43
CA ALA A 128 1.88 10.66 5.20
C ALA A 128 1.83 11.93 4.32
N PHE A 129 2.65 12.02 3.27
CA PHE A 129 2.83 13.28 2.53
C PHE A 129 2.14 13.32 1.18
N ALA A 130 1.72 12.17 0.62
CA ALA A 130 1.16 12.14 -0.72
C ALA A 130 -0.18 11.37 -0.80
N ALA A 131 -0.19 10.07 -0.53
CA ALA A 131 -1.38 9.23 -0.71
C ALA A 131 -2.52 9.62 0.25
N PHE A 132 -2.25 9.70 1.56
CA PHE A 132 -3.28 10.07 2.54
C PHE A 132 -3.80 11.50 2.34
N PRO A 133 -2.95 12.53 2.13
CA PRO A 133 -3.44 13.86 1.79
C PRO A 133 -4.27 13.90 0.51
N ALA A 134 -3.84 13.20 -0.56
CA ALA A 134 -4.55 13.18 -1.83
C ALA A 134 -5.93 12.53 -1.70
N ILE A 135 -6.03 11.35 -1.08
CA ILE A 135 -7.31 10.67 -0.91
C ILE A 135 -8.25 11.47 -0.02
N PHE A 136 -7.72 12.10 1.04
CA PHE A 136 -8.50 12.94 1.94
C PHE A 136 -9.02 14.19 1.22
N ALA A 137 -8.14 14.91 0.51
CA ALA A 137 -8.51 16.10 -0.27
C ALA A 137 -9.51 15.77 -1.37
N GLY A 138 -9.34 14.65 -2.08
CA GLY A 138 -10.29 14.19 -3.10
C GLY A 138 -11.66 13.85 -2.52
N THR A 139 -11.72 13.22 -1.35
CA THR A 139 -12.99 12.96 -0.65
C THR A 139 -13.63 14.25 -0.16
N PHE A 140 -12.85 15.16 0.42
CA PHE A 140 -13.32 16.48 0.83
C PHE A 140 -13.90 17.25 -0.35
N ALA A 141 -13.23 17.25 -1.51
CA ALA A 141 -13.67 17.95 -2.71
C ALA A 141 -15.06 17.48 -3.19
N VAL A 142 -15.32 16.17 -3.25
CA VAL A 142 -16.66 15.68 -3.64
C VAL A 142 -17.72 15.95 -2.56
N MET A 143 -17.35 15.91 -1.28
CA MET A 143 -18.25 16.24 -0.17
C MET A 143 -18.67 17.71 -0.23
N PHE A 144 -17.70 18.61 -0.43
CA PHE A 144 -17.91 20.04 -0.56
C PHE A 144 -18.70 20.35 -1.85
N ASN A 145 -18.37 19.70 -2.97
CA ASN A 145 -19.12 19.83 -4.21
C ASN A 145 -20.61 19.52 -4.00
N LYS A 146 -20.92 18.42 -3.30
CA LYS A 146 -22.31 18.05 -3.00
C LYS A 146 -22.99 19.05 -2.06
N TYR A 147 -22.26 19.54 -1.06
CA TYR A 147 -22.76 20.54 -0.12
C TYR A 147 -23.18 21.83 -0.85
N VAL A 148 -22.32 22.41 -1.68
CA VAL A 148 -22.62 23.68 -2.38
C VAL A 148 -23.74 23.55 -3.42
N HIS A 149 -24.03 22.34 -3.90
CA HIS A 149 -25.13 22.07 -4.84
C HIS A 149 -26.37 21.45 -4.17
N GLY A 150 -26.43 21.36 -2.83
CA GLY A 150 -27.56 20.77 -2.11
C GLY A 150 -27.84 19.30 -2.46
N ALA A 151 -26.84 18.58 -2.96
CA ALA A 151 -27.00 17.20 -3.42
C ALA A 151 -26.86 16.20 -2.26
N PRO A 152 -27.61 15.09 -2.25
CA PRO A 152 -27.56 14.13 -1.14
C PRO A 152 -26.21 13.39 -1.08
N HIS A 153 -25.74 13.15 0.14
CA HIS A 153 -24.49 12.43 0.43
C HIS A 153 -24.74 10.94 0.67
N PHE A 154 -23.72 10.12 0.39
CA PHE A 154 -23.68 8.68 0.74
C PHE A 154 -24.85 7.82 0.22
N VAL A 155 -25.50 8.22 -0.87
CA VAL A 155 -26.63 7.48 -1.45
C VAL A 155 -26.18 6.24 -2.22
N SER A 156 -25.20 6.39 -3.11
CA SER A 156 -24.75 5.32 -3.99
C SER A 156 -23.86 4.29 -3.27
N TRP A 157 -23.79 3.08 -3.83
CA TRP A 157 -22.85 2.06 -3.34
C TRP A 157 -21.40 2.55 -3.33
N HIS A 158 -20.98 3.26 -4.39
CA HIS A 158 -19.67 3.90 -4.42
C HIS A 158 -19.45 4.84 -3.23
N ALA A 159 -20.42 5.69 -2.89
CA ALA A 159 -20.26 6.65 -1.80
C ALA A 159 -20.24 5.98 -0.42
N LYS A 160 -21.05 4.94 -0.20
CA LYS A 160 -21.07 4.15 1.05
C LYS A 160 -19.76 3.39 1.25
N PHE A 161 -19.27 2.73 0.19
CA PHE A 161 -17.98 2.04 0.24
C PHE A 161 -16.83 3.05 0.39
N GLY A 162 -16.89 4.19 -0.31
CA GLY A 162 -15.86 5.23 -0.21
C GLY A 162 -15.71 5.80 1.19
N ILE A 163 -16.81 6.11 1.89
CA ILE A 163 -16.69 6.63 3.27
C ILE A 163 -16.24 5.55 4.25
N ALA A 164 -16.68 4.30 4.08
CA ALA A 164 -16.18 3.19 4.87
C ALA A 164 -14.67 2.96 4.65
N ALA A 165 -14.21 3.03 3.39
CA ALA A 165 -12.80 2.92 3.04
C ALA A 165 -11.98 4.07 3.64
N MET A 166 -12.50 5.30 3.61
CA MET A 166 -11.84 6.46 4.21
C MET A 166 -11.67 6.31 5.72
N ALA A 167 -12.73 5.92 6.44
CA ALA A 167 -12.65 5.64 7.87
C ALA A 167 -11.63 4.52 8.16
N TRP A 168 -11.61 3.47 7.35
CA TRP A 168 -10.65 2.38 7.48
C TRP A 168 -9.20 2.83 7.22
N ILE A 169 -8.96 3.68 6.20
CA ILE A 169 -7.63 4.26 5.95
C ILE A 169 -7.15 5.05 7.17
N VAL A 170 -8.00 5.88 7.78
CA VAL A 170 -7.62 6.64 8.98
C VAL A 170 -7.19 5.70 10.10
N VAL A 171 -7.97 4.63 10.35
CA VAL A 171 -7.61 3.62 11.34
C VAL A 171 -6.29 2.92 10.98
N GLN A 172 -6.05 2.60 9.70
CA GLN A 172 -4.79 2.01 9.25
C GLN A 172 -3.59 2.93 9.48
N VAL A 173 -3.72 4.23 9.18
CA VAL A 173 -2.66 5.22 9.41
C VAL A 173 -2.37 5.35 10.91
N LEU A 174 -3.39 5.39 11.76
CA LEU A 174 -3.23 5.48 13.22
C LEU A 174 -2.56 4.22 13.80
N ILE A 175 -3.01 3.02 13.42
CA ILE A 175 -2.41 1.76 13.89
C ILE A 175 -0.99 1.62 13.36
N GLY A 176 -0.75 1.89 12.07
CA GLY A 176 0.57 1.83 11.46
C GLY A 176 1.54 2.79 12.13
N GLY A 177 1.18 4.07 12.21
CA GLY A 177 1.97 5.13 12.84
C GLY A 177 2.24 4.85 14.32
N GLY A 178 1.19 4.52 15.10
CA GLY A 178 1.33 4.19 16.53
C GLY A 178 2.20 2.97 16.81
N SER A 179 2.35 2.06 15.84
CA SER A 179 3.18 0.86 15.97
C SER A 179 4.67 1.08 15.64
N VAL A 180 5.03 2.20 15.02
CA VAL A 180 6.40 2.44 14.52
C VAL A 180 7.01 3.76 14.98
N TRP A 181 6.20 4.80 15.22
CA TRP A 181 6.68 6.08 15.72
C TRP A 181 6.98 6.03 17.21
N PHE A 182 7.99 6.78 17.64
CA PHE A 182 8.43 6.84 19.05
C PHE A 182 8.65 5.45 19.68
N GLY A 183 9.21 4.50 18.91
CA GLY A 183 9.47 3.13 19.37
C GLY A 183 8.20 2.31 19.64
N GLY A 184 7.04 2.72 19.13
CA GLY A 184 5.77 2.03 19.34
C GLY A 184 5.14 2.27 20.72
N ALA A 185 5.49 3.39 21.38
CA ALA A 185 5.04 3.72 22.74
C ALA A 185 3.51 3.68 22.89
N ALA A 186 2.75 4.06 21.86
CA ALA A 186 1.29 4.02 21.84
C ALA A 186 0.70 2.61 22.09
N PHE A 187 1.47 1.56 21.83
CA PHE A 187 1.07 0.16 22.02
C PHE A 187 1.99 -0.61 22.97
N GLY A 188 2.71 0.11 23.85
CA GLY A 188 3.58 -0.49 24.87
C GLY A 188 4.98 -0.88 24.41
N GLY A 189 5.37 -0.48 23.19
CA GLY A 189 6.73 -0.60 22.66
C GLY A 189 7.17 -2.02 22.28
N GLY A 190 8.33 -2.09 21.61
CA GLY A 190 9.04 -3.33 21.30
C GLY A 190 8.16 -4.43 20.69
N ALA A 191 8.13 -5.60 21.33
CA ALA A 191 7.38 -6.76 20.84
C ALA A 191 5.86 -6.58 20.83
N LYS A 192 5.30 -5.78 21.77
CA LYS A 192 3.84 -5.55 21.87
C LYS A 192 3.35 -4.72 20.69
N ALA A 193 4.05 -3.63 20.37
CA ALA A 193 3.75 -2.82 19.19
C ALA A 193 3.95 -3.63 17.88
N LYS A 194 5.00 -4.45 17.83
CA LYS A 194 5.29 -5.31 16.67
C LYS A 194 4.20 -6.36 16.42
N ALA A 195 3.56 -6.88 17.48
CA ALA A 195 2.50 -7.88 17.35
C ALA A 195 1.30 -7.38 16.53
N LEU A 196 1.09 -6.05 16.46
CA LEU A 196 0.03 -5.44 15.66
C LEU A 196 0.35 -5.40 14.15
N TRP A 197 1.61 -5.49 13.76
CA TRP A 197 2.03 -5.33 12.35
C TRP A 197 1.43 -6.38 11.42
N LYS A 198 1.23 -7.62 11.91
CA LYS A 198 0.60 -8.67 11.10
C LYS A 198 -0.86 -8.35 10.77
N TYR A 199 -1.58 -7.74 11.71
CA TYR A 199 -2.97 -7.32 11.53
C TYR A 199 -3.06 -6.07 10.65
N HIS A 200 -2.21 -5.07 10.89
CA HIS A 200 -2.08 -3.89 10.01
C HIS A 200 -1.82 -4.31 8.56
N ARG A 201 -0.86 -5.23 8.35
CA ARG A 201 -0.52 -5.74 7.02
C ARG A 201 -1.69 -6.48 6.36
N LEU A 202 -2.30 -7.45 7.05
CA LEU A 202 -3.44 -8.20 6.49
C LEU A 202 -4.60 -7.26 6.17
N SER A 203 -4.94 -6.38 7.11
CA SER A 203 -5.99 -5.40 6.92
C SER A 203 -5.69 -4.45 5.77
N GLY A 204 -4.43 -4.08 5.55
CA GLY A 204 -4.00 -3.28 4.40
C GLY A 204 -4.27 -3.96 3.05
N TYR A 205 -4.05 -5.28 2.93
CA TYR A 205 -4.39 -6.01 1.71
C TYR A 205 -5.89 -6.07 1.46
N VAL A 206 -6.67 -6.34 2.51
CA VAL A 206 -8.14 -6.36 2.41
C VAL A 206 -8.68 -4.97 2.03
N LEU A 207 -8.18 -3.93 2.69
CA LEU A 207 -8.51 -2.55 2.38
C LEU A 207 -8.12 -2.18 0.94
N TYR A 208 -6.98 -2.65 0.44
CA TYR A 208 -6.58 -2.41 -0.94
C TYR A 208 -7.59 -2.98 -1.94
N VAL A 209 -8.07 -4.21 -1.76
CA VAL A 209 -9.15 -4.77 -2.59
C VAL A 209 -10.43 -3.96 -2.46
N PHE A 210 -10.76 -3.55 -1.24
CA PHE A 210 -11.94 -2.73 -0.97
C PHE A 210 -11.88 -1.36 -1.68
N LEU A 211 -10.69 -0.75 -1.75
CA LEU A 211 -10.43 0.47 -2.51
C LEU A 211 -10.55 0.26 -4.02
N MET A 212 -10.00 -0.84 -4.56
CA MET A 212 -10.16 -1.20 -5.97
C MET A 212 -11.64 -1.41 -6.33
N LEU A 213 -12.41 -2.08 -5.46
CA LEU A 213 -13.86 -2.24 -5.64
C LEU A 213 -14.58 -0.89 -5.58
N THR A 214 -14.19 0.00 -4.66
CA THR A 214 -14.76 1.36 -4.57
C THR A 214 -14.52 2.16 -5.85
N ALA A 215 -13.31 2.08 -6.40
CA ALA A 215 -12.95 2.70 -7.68
C ALA A 215 -13.72 2.09 -8.86
N HIS A 216 -13.91 0.77 -8.88
CA HIS A 216 -14.76 0.09 -9.86
C HIS A 216 -16.20 0.62 -9.81
N LEU A 217 -16.81 0.70 -8.62
CA LEU A 217 -18.16 1.25 -8.47
C LEU A 217 -18.25 2.71 -8.91
N GLY A 218 -17.19 3.50 -8.67
CA GLY A 218 -17.12 4.90 -9.06
C GLY A 218 -16.99 5.10 -10.58
N GLY A 219 -15.97 4.52 -11.20
CA GLY A 219 -15.71 4.73 -12.62
C GLY A 219 -16.57 3.86 -13.54
N TYR A 220 -16.86 2.61 -13.14
CA TYR A 220 -17.64 1.71 -13.97
C TYR A 220 -19.14 1.91 -13.80
N TRP A 221 -19.67 2.09 -12.58
CA TRP A 221 -21.12 2.04 -12.35
C TRP A 221 -21.79 3.38 -12.07
N SER A 222 -21.04 4.45 -11.77
CA SER A 222 -21.67 5.73 -11.46
C SER A 222 -22.30 6.40 -12.68
N ASN A 223 -23.28 7.28 -12.45
CA ASN A 223 -23.87 8.10 -13.51
C ASN A 223 -22.81 8.94 -14.24
N TRP A 224 -21.82 9.47 -13.50
CA TRP A 224 -20.75 10.25 -14.12
C TRP A 224 -19.91 9.38 -15.07
N GLY A 225 -19.48 8.20 -14.62
CA GLY A 225 -18.72 7.27 -15.46
C GLY A 225 -19.50 6.84 -16.70
N ASN A 226 -20.78 6.50 -16.53
CA ASN A 226 -21.67 6.12 -17.64
C ASN A 226 -21.83 7.23 -18.70
N ASN A 227 -21.93 8.49 -18.27
CA ASN A 227 -22.24 9.59 -19.17
C ASN A 227 -21.01 10.23 -19.82
N HIS A 228 -19.82 10.08 -19.22
CA HIS A 228 -18.60 10.78 -19.66
C HIS A 228 -17.51 9.86 -20.21
N SER A 229 -17.74 8.54 -20.22
CA SER A 229 -16.76 7.60 -20.76
C SER A 229 -17.41 6.44 -21.54
N PRO A 230 -16.85 6.08 -22.71
CA PRO A 230 -17.35 4.95 -23.48
C PRO A 230 -17.11 3.63 -22.74
N SER A 231 -17.97 2.64 -23.01
CA SER A 231 -17.93 1.34 -22.33
C SER A 231 -16.57 0.64 -22.43
N SER A 232 -15.86 0.76 -23.55
CA SER A 232 -14.53 0.18 -23.74
C SER A 232 -13.50 0.78 -22.76
N MET A 233 -13.48 2.10 -22.58
CA MET A 233 -12.60 2.76 -21.62
C MET A 233 -12.95 2.37 -20.19
N ARG A 234 -14.23 2.21 -19.88
CA ARG A 234 -14.69 1.79 -18.56
C ARG A 234 -14.26 0.36 -18.24
N ILE A 235 -14.44 -0.58 -19.16
CA ILE A 235 -13.98 -1.97 -19.02
C ILE A 235 -12.46 -1.99 -18.82
N LEU A 236 -11.71 -1.27 -19.65
CA LEU A 236 -10.25 -1.24 -19.56
C LEU A 236 -9.78 -0.67 -18.21
N ALA A 237 -10.20 0.54 -17.86
CA ALA A 237 -9.64 1.28 -16.73
C ALA A 237 -10.26 0.90 -15.38
N PHE A 238 -11.58 0.66 -15.35
CA PHE A 238 -12.30 0.46 -14.10
C PHE A 238 -12.63 -1.00 -13.82
N ALA A 239 -12.30 -1.94 -14.72
CA ALA A 239 -12.38 -3.38 -14.43
C ALA A 239 -11.03 -4.08 -14.63
N VAL A 240 -10.54 -4.17 -15.87
CA VAL A 240 -9.33 -4.94 -16.20
C VAL A 240 -8.09 -4.40 -15.48
N ALA A 241 -7.86 -3.09 -15.53
CA ALA A 241 -6.71 -2.47 -14.89
C ALA A 241 -6.72 -2.61 -13.36
N LEU A 242 -7.89 -2.49 -12.71
CA LEU A 242 -8.02 -2.69 -11.27
C LEU A 242 -7.83 -4.17 -10.88
N LEU A 243 -8.31 -5.12 -11.69
CA LEU A 243 -8.04 -6.54 -11.49
C LEU A 243 -6.55 -6.87 -11.65
N ALA A 244 -5.86 -6.24 -12.61
CA ALA A 244 -4.41 -6.35 -12.77
C ALA A 244 -3.67 -5.81 -11.53
N CYS A 245 -4.12 -4.69 -10.97
CA CYS A 245 -3.60 -4.13 -9.71
C CYS A 245 -3.72 -5.12 -8.55
N VAL A 246 -4.92 -5.67 -8.31
CA VAL A 246 -5.16 -6.67 -7.25
C VAL A 246 -4.30 -7.91 -7.48
N SER A 247 -4.32 -8.46 -8.70
CA SER A 247 -3.60 -9.69 -9.04
C SER A 247 -2.09 -9.51 -8.85
N GLY A 248 -1.49 -8.44 -9.38
CA GLY A 248 -0.06 -8.18 -9.26
C GLY A 248 0.39 -7.96 -7.80
N VAL A 249 -0.40 -7.24 -6.99
CA VAL A 249 -0.12 -7.08 -5.56
C VAL A 249 -0.23 -8.43 -4.82
N TYR A 250 -1.32 -9.17 -5.03
CA TYR A 250 -1.57 -10.42 -4.33
C TYR A 250 -0.58 -11.52 -4.70
N MET A 251 -0.14 -11.58 -5.95
CA MET A 251 0.92 -12.48 -6.38
C MET A 251 2.21 -12.25 -5.61
N ARG A 252 2.50 -11.02 -5.13
CA ARG A 252 3.73 -10.71 -4.39
C ARG A 252 3.62 -10.92 -2.88
N ILE A 253 2.41 -11.15 -2.34
CA ILE A 253 2.20 -11.40 -0.92
C ILE A 253 3.08 -12.56 -0.43
N ARG A 254 3.61 -12.40 0.79
CA ARG A 254 4.41 -13.41 1.50
C ARG A 254 3.68 -13.85 2.77
N PRO A 255 2.82 -14.88 2.70
CA PRO A 255 2.06 -15.36 3.87
C PRO A 255 2.96 -15.77 5.04
N SER A 256 4.14 -16.33 4.75
CA SER A 256 5.16 -16.69 5.75
C SER A 256 5.59 -15.53 6.64
N LYS A 257 5.41 -14.27 6.22
CA LYS A 257 5.72 -13.08 7.01
C LYS A 257 4.58 -12.64 7.94
N MET A 258 3.40 -13.24 7.86
CA MET A 258 2.23 -12.86 8.68
C MET A 258 2.02 -13.77 9.89
N LYS A 259 2.63 -14.97 9.93
CA LYS A 259 2.73 -15.90 11.09
C LYS A 259 1.52 -15.81 12.04
N PHE A 260 0.33 -16.12 11.52
CA PHE A 260 -0.90 -16.14 12.31
C PHE A 260 -0.97 -17.34 13.27
N PHE A 261 -0.18 -18.37 12.99
CA PHE A 261 -0.02 -19.61 13.74
C PHE A 261 1.47 -19.93 13.88
#